data_AF-A0A9P4WWL7-F1
#
_entry.id   AF-A0A9P4WWL7-F1
#
_cell.length_a   1.000
_cell.length_b   1.000
_cell.length_c   1.000
_cell.angle_alpha   90.00
_cell.angle_beta   90.00
_cell.angle_gamma   90.00
#
_symmetry.space_group_name_H-M   'P 1'
#
loop_
_entity.id
_entity.type
_entity.pdbx_description
1 polymer ?
#
loop_
_entity_poly.entity_id
_entity_poly.type
_entity_poly.pdbx_seq_one_letter_code
_entity_poly.pdbx_strand_id
1 'polypeptide(L)'
;MDIDDLLAEVAVDSTPEESRDLQELTRAWVAERTAPEILNWPEELMERVLERVRRQIELVEDQTGNMDPKTNFKLIVIQTELERFKFLVRSFLRARLNKIDQHPLHIRAQHTASLDSTQPLLSPSELQYLTSHQALLSQHYSASFLSQFPASLQRLDDTTGGISMVDKPDEDRAVFRQMPRIE
;
A
#
# COMPACT_ATOMS: atom_id res chain seq x y z
N MET A 1 2.74 -22.96 -27.14
CA MET A 1 4.04 -22.32 -26.91
C MET A 1 4.37 -21.62 -28.19
N ASP A 2 3.94 -20.38 -28.27
CA ASP A 2 4.33 -19.48 -29.33
C ASP A 2 5.80 -19.07 -29.14
N ILE A 3 6.47 -18.62 -30.19
CA ILE A 3 7.88 -18.17 -30.08
C ILE A 3 7.96 -16.95 -29.16
N ASP A 4 6.92 -16.13 -29.14
CA ASP A 4 6.79 -14.97 -28.27
C ASP A 4 6.61 -15.37 -26.79
N ASP A 5 5.91 -16.48 -26.48
CA ASP A 5 5.84 -17.03 -25.11
C ASP A 5 7.22 -17.41 -24.60
N LEU A 6 8.00 -18.10 -25.43
CA LEU A 6 9.37 -18.52 -25.12
C LEU A 6 10.31 -17.33 -24.94
N LEU A 7 10.15 -16.27 -25.74
CA LEU A 7 10.94 -15.05 -25.61
C LEU A 7 10.54 -14.22 -24.38
N ALA A 8 9.26 -14.21 -24.00
CA ALA A 8 8.78 -13.55 -22.78
C ALA A 8 9.29 -14.27 -21.52
N GLU A 9 9.25 -15.60 -21.49
CA GLU A 9 9.81 -16.40 -20.38
C GLU A 9 11.33 -16.18 -20.23
N VAL A 10 12.08 -16.17 -21.35
CA VAL A 10 13.53 -15.90 -21.34
C VAL A 10 13.84 -14.43 -20.99
N ALA A 11 12.99 -13.48 -21.39
CA ALA A 11 13.17 -12.07 -21.05
C ALA A 11 12.97 -11.81 -19.55
N VAL A 12 11.98 -12.45 -18.92
CA VAL A 12 11.76 -12.37 -17.45
C VAL A 12 12.99 -12.87 -16.69
N ASP A 13 13.62 -13.95 -17.17
CA ASP A 13 14.83 -14.53 -16.57
C ASP A 13 16.08 -13.65 -16.76
N SER A 14 16.06 -12.73 -17.72
CA SER A 14 17.15 -11.80 -18.01
C SER A 14 17.02 -10.42 -17.34
N THR A 15 15.85 -10.08 -16.80
CA THR A 15 15.65 -8.81 -16.11
C THR A 15 16.27 -8.82 -14.71
N PRO A 16 17.10 -7.82 -14.34
CA PRO A 16 17.61 -7.73 -12.98
C PRO A 16 16.47 -7.65 -11.96
N GLU A 17 16.59 -8.37 -10.86
CA GLU A 17 15.57 -8.44 -9.79
C GLU A 17 15.15 -7.04 -9.29
N GLU A 18 16.10 -6.11 -9.23
CA GLU A 18 15.86 -4.70 -8.87
C GLU A 18 14.89 -3.99 -9.83
N SER A 19 15.07 -4.22 -11.13
CA SER A 19 14.21 -3.64 -12.16
C SER A 19 12.82 -4.27 -12.13
N ARG A 20 12.74 -5.57 -11.81
CA ARG A 20 11.48 -6.27 -11.67
C ARG A 20 10.68 -5.77 -10.46
N ASP A 21 11.29 -5.71 -9.28
CA ASP A 21 10.60 -5.22 -8.07
C ASP A 21 10.18 -3.75 -8.21
N LEU A 22 10.95 -2.93 -8.92
CA LEU A 22 10.57 -1.56 -9.24
C LEU A 22 9.33 -1.50 -10.16
N GLN A 23 9.27 -2.37 -11.18
CA GLN A 23 8.11 -2.46 -12.07
C GLN A 23 6.87 -2.97 -11.30
N GLU A 24 7.03 -4.00 -10.48
CA GLU A 24 5.96 -4.55 -9.63
C GLU A 24 5.44 -3.50 -8.63
N LEU A 25 6.34 -2.79 -7.95
CA LEU A 25 5.98 -1.70 -7.02
C LEU A 25 5.27 -0.56 -7.74
N THR A 26 5.73 -0.19 -8.93
CA THR A 26 5.09 0.86 -9.74
C THR A 26 3.68 0.43 -10.17
N ARG A 27 3.50 -0.84 -10.56
CA ARG A 27 2.18 -1.39 -10.89
C ARG A 27 1.25 -1.40 -9.68
N ALA A 28 1.72 -1.88 -8.53
CA ALA A 28 0.96 -1.87 -7.28
C ALA A 28 0.57 -0.44 -6.88
N TRP A 29 1.49 0.51 -6.99
CA TRP A 29 1.26 1.92 -6.72
C TRP A 29 0.21 2.55 -7.63
N VAL A 30 0.29 2.30 -8.95
CA VAL A 30 -0.71 2.80 -9.90
C VAL A 30 -2.07 2.17 -9.62
N ALA A 31 -2.12 0.84 -9.48
CA ALA A 31 -3.34 0.09 -9.22
C ALA A 31 -4.05 0.61 -7.95
N GLU A 32 -3.29 0.77 -6.87
CA GLU A 32 -3.79 1.29 -5.59
C GLU A 32 -4.36 2.71 -5.74
N ARG A 33 -3.72 3.59 -6.52
CA ARG A 33 -4.23 4.95 -6.72
C ARG A 33 -5.48 5.01 -7.59
N THR A 34 -5.68 4.03 -8.46
CA THR A 34 -6.81 3.99 -9.39
C THR A 34 -8.00 3.22 -8.85
N ALA A 35 -7.77 2.19 -8.04
CA ALA A 35 -8.83 1.34 -7.51
C ALA A 35 -9.68 2.10 -6.46
N PRO A 36 -11.01 1.98 -6.48
CA PRO A 36 -11.88 2.57 -5.46
C PRO A 36 -11.72 1.86 -4.11
N GLU A 37 -11.57 0.53 -4.13
CA GLU A 37 -11.34 -0.30 -2.95
C GLU A 37 -9.86 -0.42 -2.60
N ILE A 38 -9.57 -0.81 -1.35
CA ILE A 38 -8.20 -1.13 -0.92
C ILE A 38 -7.79 -2.50 -1.48
N LEU A 39 -6.60 -2.57 -2.07
CA LEU A 39 -6.09 -3.82 -2.64
C LEU A 39 -5.38 -4.67 -1.57
N ASN A 40 -5.12 -5.93 -1.87
CA ASN A 40 -4.32 -6.80 -1.00
C ASN A 40 -2.92 -6.23 -0.75
N TRP A 41 -2.40 -6.46 0.44
CA TRP A 41 -1.06 -6.03 0.82
C TRP A 41 -0.01 -6.91 0.13
N PRO A 42 0.87 -6.35 -0.72
CA PRO A 42 1.89 -7.12 -1.41
C PRO A 42 3.09 -7.36 -0.49
N GLU A 43 2.94 -8.26 0.48
CA GLU A 43 3.88 -8.49 1.60
C GLU A 43 5.30 -8.79 1.13
N GLU A 44 5.48 -9.83 0.32
CA GLU A 44 6.80 -10.26 -0.14
C GLU A 44 7.53 -9.16 -0.94
N LEU A 45 6.81 -8.46 -1.81
CA LEU A 45 7.36 -7.36 -2.60
C LEU A 45 7.82 -6.21 -1.69
N MET A 46 6.98 -5.83 -0.72
CA MET A 46 7.29 -4.75 0.21
C MET A 46 8.46 -5.10 1.11
N GLU A 47 8.57 -6.34 1.57
CA GLU A 47 9.71 -6.82 2.35
C GLU A 47 11.03 -6.71 1.55
N ARG A 48 11.06 -7.24 0.31
CA ARG A 48 12.24 -7.13 -0.57
C ARG A 48 12.63 -5.68 -0.85
N VAL A 49 11.66 -4.84 -1.20
CA VAL A 49 11.90 -3.42 -1.52
C VAL A 49 12.42 -2.66 -0.30
N LEU A 50 11.80 -2.83 0.87
CA LEU A 50 12.20 -2.12 2.09
C LEU A 50 13.60 -2.55 2.56
N GLU A 51 13.92 -3.84 2.45
CA GLU A 51 15.25 -4.36 2.78
C GLU A 51 16.32 -3.80 1.83
N ARG A 52 16.04 -3.72 0.52
CA ARG A 52 16.98 -3.08 -0.42
C ARG A 52 17.16 -1.59 -0.15
N VAL A 53 16.08 -0.87 0.13
CA VAL A 53 16.15 0.55 0.52
C VAL A 53 17.03 0.70 1.76
N ARG A 54 16.91 -0.18 2.75
CA ARG A 54 17.75 -0.17 3.96
C ARG A 54 19.23 -0.36 3.62
N ARG A 55 19.57 -1.41 2.87
CA ARG A 55 20.96 -1.68 2.46
C ARG A 55 21.56 -0.55 1.63
N GLN A 56 20.76 0.06 0.76
CA GLN A 56 21.21 1.17 -0.07
C GLN A 56 21.42 2.46 0.75
N ILE A 57 20.68 2.67 1.84
CA ILE A 57 20.95 3.74 2.81
C ILE A 57 22.32 3.50 3.46
N GLU A 58 22.55 2.30 4.01
CA GLU A 58 23.82 1.94 4.66
C GLU A 58 25.01 2.11 3.71
N LEU A 59 24.88 1.67 2.46
CA LEU A 59 25.90 1.83 1.42
C LEU A 59 26.21 3.30 1.14
N VAL A 60 25.18 4.15 1.05
CA VAL A 60 25.35 5.58 0.80
C VAL A 60 26.04 6.26 1.99
N GLU A 61 25.69 5.88 3.22
CA GLU A 61 26.32 6.40 4.43
C GLU A 61 27.81 6.05 4.50
N ASP A 62 28.17 4.78 4.23
CA ASP A 62 29.56 4.31 4.19
C ASP A 62 30.39 5.00 3.09
N GLN A 63 29.82 5.14 1.89
CA GLN A 63 30.53 5.76 0.76
C GLN A 63 30.67 7.27 0.93
N THR A 64 29.77 7.94 1.64
CA THR A 64 29.88 9.36 1.95
C THR A 64 31.03 9.65 2.92
N GLY A 65 31.39 8.69 3.79
CA GLY A 65 32.55 8.80 4.67
C GLY A 65 33.90 8.77 3.95
N ASN A 66 33.96 8.12 2.78
CA ASN A 66 35.18 7.96 1.98
C ASN A 66 35.18 8.94 0.80
N MET A 67 35.61 10.19 1.05
CA MET A 67 35.58 11.35 0.13
C MET A 67 36.52 11.22 -1.10
N ASP A 68 36.36 10.18 -1.94
CA ASP A 68 37.05 10.06 -3.23
C ASP A 68 36.27 10.82 -4.33
N PRO A 69 36.86 11.83 -5.00
CA PRO A 69 36.20 12.60 -6.06
C PRO A 69 35.64 11.78 -7.22
N LYS A 70 36.19 10.58 -7.52
CA LYS A 70 35.66 9.69 -8.58
C LYS A 70 34.35 9.01 -8.16
N THR A 71 34.13 8.84 -6.86
CA THR A 71 32.94 8.19 -6.29
C THR A 71 31.74 9.14 -6.24
N ASN A 72 31.97 10.45 -6.28
CA ASN A 72 30.92 11.48 -6.16
C ASN A 72 29.80 11.35 -7.21
N PHE A 73 30.12 11.15 -8.49
CA PHE A 73 29.07 11.00 -9.52
C PHE A 73 28.26 9.72 -9.32
N LYS A 74 28.93 8.61 -9.00
CA LYS A 74 28.26 7.33 -8.71
C LYS A 74 27.35 7.46 -7.48
N LEU A 75 27.80 8.15 -6.44
CA LEU A 75 27.02 8.41 -5.23
C LEU A 75 25.75 9.23 -5.54
N ILE A 76 25.86 10.27 -6.37
CA ILE A 76 24.70 11.09 -6.80
C ILE A 76 23.66 10.21 -7.50
N VAL A 77 24.09 9.32 -8.40
CA VAL A 77 23.17 8.39 -9.11
C VAL A 77 22.48 7.44 -8.12
N ILE A 78 23.24 6.83 -7.21
CA ILE A 78 22.69 5.91 -6.19
C ILE A 78 21.73 6.64 -5.25
N GLN A 79 22.05 7.85 -4.80
CA GLN A 79 21.20 8.66 -3.94
C GLN A 79 19.90 9.07 -4.65
N THR A 80 19.99 9.48 -5.91
CA THR A 80 18.82 9.84 -6.72
C THR A 80 17.88 8.65 -6.88
N GLU A 81 18.43 7.47 -7.16
CA GLU A 81 17.61 6.26 -7.29
C GLU A 81 17.00 5.84 -5.96
N LEU A 82 17.73 5.96 -4.85
CA LEU A 82 17.21 5.72 -3.52
C LEU A 82 16.02 6.65 -3.20
N GLU A 83 16.10 7.93 -3.54
CA GLU A 83 14.96 8.85 -3.37
C GLU A 83 13.75 8.46 -4.22
N ARG A 84 13.97 7.94 -5.44
CA ARG A 84 12.89 7.46 -6.31
C ARG A 84 12.15 6.28 -5.70
N PHE A 85 12.85 5.29 -5.14
CA PHE A 85 12.22 4.18 -4.41
C PHE A 85 11.50 4.67 -3.16
N LYS A 86 12.14 5.52 -2.35
CA LYS A 86 11.51 6.07 -1.13
C LYS A 86 10.27 6.88 -1.45
N PHE A 87 10.25 7.63 -2.55
CA PHE A 87 9.08 8.34 -3.04
C PHE A 87 7.95 7.37 -3.38
N LEU A 88 8.23 6.32 -4.17
CA LEU A 88 7.22 5.33 -4.57
C LEU A 88 6.61 4.63 -3.35
N VAL A 89 7.45 4.13 -2.43
CA VAL A 89 6.99 3.49 -1.18
C VAL A 89 6.11 4.45 -0.37
N ARG A 90 6.55 5.69 -0.14
CA ARG A 90 5.75 6.67 0.63
C ARG A 90 4.46 7.02 -0.07
N SER A 91 4.46 7.17 -1.39
CA SER A 91 3.27 7.51 -2.16
C SER A 91 2.26 6.35 -2.15
N PHE A 92 2.73 5.11 -2.27
CA PHE A 92 1.91 3.91 -2.14
C PHE A 92 1.25 3.81 -0.76
N LEU A 93 2.04 3.91 0.32
CA LEU A 93 1.53 3.86 1.68
C LEU A 93 0.52 4.99 1.97
N ARG A 94 0.79 6.21 1.48
CA ARG A 94 -0.16 7.33 1.65
C ARG A 94 -1.48 7.10 0.91
N ALA A 95 -1.44 6.51 -0.29
CA ALA A 95 -2.66 6.16 -1.01
C ALA A 95 -3.49 5.13 -0.23
N ARG A 96 -2.84 4.12 0.35
CA ARG A 96 -3.50 3.11 1.19
C ARG A 96 -4.09 3.70 2.48
N LEU A 97 -3.30 4.48 3.23
CA LEU A 97 -3.77 5.16 4.44
C LEU A 97 -4.98 6.06 4.16
N ASN A 98 -4.99 6.77 3.03
CA ASN A 98 -6.12 7.61 2.64
C ASN A 98 -7.42 6.78 2.47
N LYS A 99 -7.34 5.59 1.88
CA LYS A 99 -8.50 4.68 1.77
C LYS A 99 -8.91 4.10 3.13
N ILE A 100 -7.94 3.76 3.97
CA ILE A 100 -8.17 3.31 5.36
C ILE A 100 -8.98 4.36 6.13
N ASP A 101 -8.63 5.63 5.98
CA ASP A 101 -9.34 6.74 6.64
C ASP A 101 -10.74 7.00 6.07
N GLN A 102 -10.95 6.75 4.78
CA GLN A 102 -12.28 6.92 4.15
C GLN A 102 -13.28 5.83 4.56
N HIS A 103 -12.83 4.57 4.64
CA HIS A 103 -13.72 3.43 4.88
C HIS A 103 -13.24 2.53 6.03
N PRO A 104 -13.00 3.06 7.24
CA PRO A 104 -12.29 2.34 8.30
C PRO A 104 -13.09 1.14 8.84
N LEU A 105 -14.41 1.27 9.01
CA LEU A 105 -15.27 0.19 9.52
C LEU A 105 -15.42 -0.93 8.49
N HIS A 106 -15.60 -0.57 7.21
CA HIS A 106 -15.70 -1.52 6.11
C HIS A 106 -14.41 -2.32 5.93
N ILE A 107 -13.27 -1.63 5.88
CA ILE A 107 -11.95 -2.26 5.72
C ILE A 107 -11.62 -3.17 6.89
N ARG A 108 -11.97 -2.78 8.13
CA ARG A 108 -11.81 -3.66 9.30
C ARG A 108 -12.60 -4.95 9.15
N ALA A 109 -13.87 -4.86 8.72
CA ALA A 109 -14.71 -6.02 8.52
C ALA A 109 -14.17 -6.93 7.40
N GLN A 110 -13.72 -6.35 6.28
CA GLN A 110 -13.07 -7.08 5.20
C GLN A 110 -11.78 -7.77 5.67
N HIS A 111 -10.93 -7.08 6.42
CA HIS A 111 -9.70 -7.64 6.97
C HIS A 111 -9.99 -8.85 7.88
N THR A 112 -11.00 -8.75 8.76
CA THR A 112 -11.41 -9.88 9.61
C THR A 112 -11.94 -11.05 8.79
N ALA A 113 -12.66 -10.79 7.70
CA ALA A 113 -13.15 -11.83 6.80
C ALA A 113 -12.01 -12.47 5.96
N SER A 114 -10.95 -11.73 5.68
CA SER A 114 -9.81 -12.19 4.89
C SER A 114 -8.70 -12.87 5.71
N LEU A 115 -8.90 -13.15 7.00
CA LEU A 115 -7.86 -13.75 7.86
C LEU A 115 -7.41 -15.14 7.38
N ASP A 116 -8.30 -15.89 6.72
CA ASP A 116 -8.02 -17.21 6.17
C ASP A 116 -7.44 -17.15 4.73
N SER A 117 -7.30 -15.95 4.16
CA SER A 117 -6.77 -15.74 2.81
C SER A 117 -5.25 -15.97 2.77
N THR A 118 -4.75 -16.45 1.63
CA THR A 118 -3.31 -16.60 1.38
C THR A 118 -2.57 -15.27 1.33
N GLN A 119 -3.28 -14.17 1.02
CA GLN A 119 -2.71 -12.83 0.97
C GLN A 119 -3.42 -11.90 1.97
N PRO A 120 -2.67 -11.23 2.87
CA PRO A 120 -3.25 -10.29 3.81
C PRO A 120 -3.82 -9.06 3.10
N LEU A 121 -4.91 -8.49 3.62
CA LEU A 121 -5.48 -7.25 3.10
C LEU A 121 -4.68 -6.02 3.54
N LEU A 122 -4.21 -6.03 4.78
CA LEU A 122 -3.48 -4.92 5.42
C LEU A 122 -2.14 -5.41 5.95
N SER A 123 -1.15 -4.52 5.96
CA SER A 123 0.07 -4.77 6.74
C SER A 123 -0.21 -4.72 8.25
N PRO A 124 0.65 -5.32 9.10
CA PRO A 124 0.52 -5.23 10.55
C PRO A 124 0.51 -3.78 11.06
N SER A 125 1.33 -2.91 10.46
CA SER A 125 1.38 -1.48 10.81
C SER A 125 0.13 -0.72 10.36
N GLU A 126 -0.45 -1.06 9.21
CA GLU A 126 -1.73 -0.51 8.75
C GLU A 126 -2.89 -0.92 9.68
N LEU A 127 -2.92 -2.18 10.12
CA LEU A 127 -3.91 -2.65 11.07
C LEU A 127 -3.79 -1.94 12.43
N GLN A 128 -2.56 -1.75 12.91
CA GLN A 128 -2.29 -0.99 14.14
C GLN A 128 -2.75 0.47 14.01
N TYR A 129 -2.45 1.11 12.88
CA TYR A 129 -2.90 2.46 12.57
C TYR A 129 -4.43 2.55 12.60
N LEU A 130 -5.11 1.68 11.83
CA LEU A 130 -6.57 1.63 11.75
C LEU A 130 -7.21 1.47 13.13
N THR A 131 -6.70 0.53 13.93
CA THR A 131 -7.23 0.25 15.28
C THR A 131 -7.05 1.45 16.20
N SER A 132 -5.86 2.06 16.18
CA SER A 132 -5.54 3.21 17.03
C SER A 132 -6.36 4.45 16.63
N HIS A 133 -6.49 4.69 15.33
CA HIS A 133 -7.25 5.81 14.78
C HIS A 133 -8.75 5.67 15.10
N GLN A 134 -9.32 4.47 14.93
CA GLN A 134 -10.71 4.21 15.30
C GLN A 134 -10.96 4.39 16.81
N ALA A 135 -10.05 3.91 17.66
CA ALA A 135 -10.19 4.10 19.11
C ALA A 135 -10.18 5.58 19.48
N LEU A 136 -9.27 6.37 18.88
CA LEU A 136 -9.19 7.82 19.09
C LEU A 136 -10.49 8.53 18.68
N LEU A 137 -11.00 8.23 17.48
CA LEU A 137 -12.26 8.82 16.99
C LEU A 137 -13.45 8.41 17.85
N SER A 138 -13.55 7.13 18.23
CA SER A 138 -14.63 6.65 19.10
C SER A 138 -14.60 7.33 20.46
N GLN A 139 -13.42 7.52 21.05
CA GLN A 139 -13.26 8.25 22.32
C GLN A 139 -13.68 9.71 22.16
N HIS A 140 -13.23 10.37 21.09
CA HIS A 140 -13.56 11.75 20.79
C HIS A 140 -15.08 11.92 20.62
N TYR A 141 -15.73 11.12 19.77
CA TYR A 141 -17.18 11.19 19.56
C TYR A 141 -17.97 10.89 20.84
N SER A 142 -17.53 9.92 21.64
CA SER A 142 -18.13 9.62 22.96
C SER A 142 -18.06 10.80 23.91
N ALA A 143 -16.89 11.42 24.05
CA ALA A 143 -16.69 12.57 24.91
C ALA A 143 -17.42 13.83 24.42
N SER A 144 -17.48 14.04 23.10
CA SER A 144 -18.07 15.24 22.51
C SER A 144 -19.60 15.21 22.47
N PHE A 145 -20.21 14.09 22.06
CA PHE A 145 -21.67 14.06 21.84
C PHE A 145 -22.34 12.70 22.04
N LEU A 146 -21.73 11.56 21.70
CA LEU A 146 -22.44 10.26 21.74
C LEU A 146 -22.92 9.88 23.15
N SER A 147 -22.17 10.25 24.19
CA SER A 147 -22.57 10.00 25.59
C SER A 147 -23.88 10.69 25.99
N GLN A 148 -24.32 11.72 25.26
CA GLN A 148 -25.59 12.43 25.50
C GLN A 148 -26.77 11.77 24.78
N PHE A 149 -26.52 10.89 23.81
CA PHE A 149 -27.58 10.19 23.08
C PHE A 149 -28.11 8.98 23.86
N PRO A 150 -29.38 8.57 23.63
CA PRO A 150 -29.89 7.30 24.13
C PRO A 150 -29.05 6.12 23.65
N ALA A 151 -28.92 5.07 24.47
CA ALA A 151 -28.04 3.92 24.20
C ALA A 151 -28.24 3.27 22.83
N SER A 152 -29.46 3.28 22.29
CA SER A 152 -29.77 2.75 20.95
C SER A 152 -29.10 3.51 19.81
N LEU A 153 -28.77 4.80 19.99
CA LEU A 153 -28.20 5.68 18.96
C LEU A 153 -26.70 5.95 19.15
N GLN A 154 -26.07 5.33 20.14
CA GLN A 154 -24.63 5.54 20.41
C GLN A 154 -23.71 4.75 19.47
N ARG A 155 -24.28 3.79 18.71
CA ARG A 155 -23.53 2.93 17.80
C ARG A 155 -23.24 3.61 16.47
N LEU A 156 -22.01 3.44 15.98
CA LEU A 156 -21.54 4.00 14.69
C LEU A 156 -21.52 2.95 13.57
N ASP A 157 -21.86 1.71 13.88
CA ASP A 157 -21.87 0.55 12.98
C ASP A 157 -23.29 0.04 12.72
N ASP A 158 -24.31 0.89 12.92
CA ASP A 158 -25.70 0.48 12.82
C ASP A 158 -26.10 0.18 11.36
N THR A 159 -26.87 -0.89 11.21
CA THR A 159 -27.44 -1.38 9.94
C THR A 159 -28.97 -1.50 10.01
N THR A 160 -29.58 -1.10 11.13
CA THR A 160 -31.03 -1.11 11.30
C THR A 160 -31.69 0.01 10.49
N GLY A 161 -32.90 -0.23 9.98
CA GLY A 161 -33.67 0.76 9.21
C GLY A 161 -33.41 0.79 7.70
N GLY A 162 -32.70 -0.20 7.14
CA GLY A 162 -32.49 -0.33 5.69
C GLY A 162 -31.40 0.59 5.11
N ILE A 163 -30.70 1.35 5.96
CA ILE A 163 -29.55 2.18 5.61
C ILE A 163 -28.39 1.72 6.50
N SER A 164 -27.25 1.38 5.90
CA SER A 164 -26.04 1.05 6.64
C SER A 164 -25.26 2.33 6.93
N MET A 165 -24.90 2.55 8.20
CA MET A 165 -23.99 3.63 8.62
C MET A 165 -22.52 3.34 8.28
N VAL A 166 -22.22 2.14 7.77
CA VAL A 166 -20.88 1.75 7.35
C VAL A 166 -20.69 2.14 5.89
N ASP A 167 -20.00 3.26 5.68
CA ASP A 167 -19.63 3.72 4.35
C ASP A 167 -18.72 2.70 3.64
N LYS A 168 -19.02 2.43 2.38
CA LYS A 168 -18.28 1.50 1.52
C LYS A 168 -17.75 2.22 0.28
N PRO A 169 -16.64 1.73 -0.31
CA PRO A 169 -16.19 2.21 -1.61
C PRO A 169 -17.27 2.03 -2.67
N ASP A 170 -17.29 2.93 -3.65
CA ASP A 170 -18.10 2.80 -4.86
C ASP A 170 -17.43 1.83 -5.84
N GLU A 171 -17.92 0.58 -5.88
CA GLU A 171 -17.42 -0.48 -6.75
C GLU A 171 -17.77 -0.23 -8.24
N ASP A 172 -18.80 0.57 -8.53
CA ASP A 172 -19.22 0.91 -9.90
C ASP A 172 -18.46 2.10 -10.50
N ARG A 173 -17.54 2.69 -9.72
CA ARG A 173 -16.74 3.83 -10.15
C ARG A 173 -15.88 3.45 -11.37
N ALA A 174 -16.04 4.22 -12.46
CA ALA A 174 -15.22 4.05 -13.66
C ALA A 174 -13.72 4.30 -13.38
N VAL A 175 -12.88 3.36 -13.79
CA VAL A 175 -11.41 3.43 -13.68
C VAL A 175 -10.77 3.27 -15.05
N PHE A 176 -9.63 3.93 -15.24
CA PHE A 176 -8.78 3.70 -16.41
C PHE A 176 -7.87 2.51 -16.14
N ARG A 177 -7.96 1.47 -16.98
CA ARG A 177 -7.10 0.29 -16.91
C ARG A 177 -6.30 0.16 -18.20
N GLN A 178 -4.98 0.03 -18.06
CA GLN A 178 -4.14 -0.46 -19.14
C GLN A 178 -4.20 -1.99 -19.13
N MET A 179 -4.68 -2.58 -20.22
CA MET A 179 -4.60 -4.03 -20.39
C MET A 179 -3.13 -4.40 -20.64
N PRO A 180 -2.55 -5.34 -19.87
CA PRO A 180 -1.30 -5.95 -20.29
C PRO A 180 -1.55 -6.61 -21.65
N ARG A 181 -0.62 -6.48 -22.59
CA ARG A 181 -0.67 -7.23 -23.83
C ARG A 181 -0.71 -8.71 -23.45
N ILE A 182 -1.83 -9.35 -23.77
CA ILE A 182 -1.92 -10.80 -23.90
C ILE A 182 -1.46 -11.02 -25.34
N GLU A 183 -0.17 -11.25 -25.50
CA GLU A 183 0.39 -11.88 -26.71
C GLU A 183 0.50 -13.37 -26.38
#